data_AF-A0A7C3NUC8-F1
#
_entry.id   AF-A0A7C3NUC8-F1
#
_cell.length_a   1.000
_cell.length_b   1.000
_cell.length_c   1.000
_cell.angle_alpha   90.00
_cell.angle_beta   90.00
_cell.angle_gamma   90.00
#
_symmetry.space_group_name_H-M   'P 1'
#
loop_
_entity.id
_entity.type
_entity.pdbx_description
1 polymer ?
#
loop_
_entity_poly.entity_id
_entity_poly.type
_entity_poly.pdbx_seq_one_letter_code
_entity_poly.pdbx_strand_id
1 'polypeptide(L)' 'MSGSRGRERRYVTAAGRPVTIGTRGSALALAQALWVKERLEAVDPELRVELQVIKTSGDR' A
#
# COMPACT_ATOMS: atom_id res chain seq x y z
N MET A 1 6.36 -28.27 23.20
CA MET A 1 7.40 -28.16 22.16
C MET A 1 6.72 -28.14 20.80
N SER A 2 7.25 -27.35 19.86
CA SER A 2 6.73 -27.07 18.52
C SER A 2 5.50 -26.13 18.51
N GLY A 3 5.44 -25.01 17.80
CA GLY A 3 6.32 -24.46 16.80
C GLY A 3 5.50 -23.56 15.89
N SER A 4 5.60 -22.24 16.05
CA SER A 4 5.39 -21.26 14.96
C SER A 4 5.93 -19.91 15.43
N ARG A 5 7.24 -19.72 15.25
CA ARG A 5 7.80 -18.37 15.19
C ARG A 5 7.17 -17.71 13.96
N GLY A 6 6.07 -17.00 14.17
CA GLY A 6 5.47 -16.12 13.19
C GLY A 6 6.58 -15.22 12.68
N ARG A 7 6.86 -15.29 11.37
CA ARG A 7 7.87 -14.43 10.74
C ARG A 7 7.42 -13.00 10.95
N GLU A 8 8.06 -12.31 11.89
CA GLU A 8 7.98 -10.86 12.03
C GLU A 8 8.46 -10.28 10.70
N ARG A 9 7.51 -9.91 9.84
CA ARG A 9 7.82 -9.22 8.59
C ARG A 9 8.36 -7.86 9.00
N ARG A 10 9.68 -7.75 9.09
CA ARG A 10 10.36 -6.46 9.16
C ARG A 10 10.10 -5.74 7.85
N TYR A 11 9.13 -4.84 7.85
CA TYR A 11 9.00 -3.87 6.77
C TYR A 11 10.24 -2.98 6.85
N VAL A 12 11.06 -3.02 5.81
CA VAL A 12 12.23 -2.14 5.68
C VAL A 12 11.67 -0.76 5.35
N THR A 13 11.40 0.06 6.35
CA THR A 13 11.25 1.50 6.12
C THR A 13 12.66 2.00 5.83
N ALA A 14 13.01 2.09 4.54
CA ALA A 14 14.11 2.97 4.16
C ALA A 14 13.66 4.37 4.60
N ALA A 15 14.18 4.82 5.74
CA ALA A 15 13.82 6.11 6.33
C ALA A 15 13.80 7.18 5.23
N GLY A 16 12.62 7.76 4.98
CA GLY A 16 12.43 8.85 4.04
C GLY A 16 11.88 8.53 2.63
N ARG A 17 11.58 7.26 2.27
CA ARG A 17 10.93 6.98 0.97
C ARG A 17 9.41 6.80 1.13
N PRO A 18 8.57 7.53 0.37
CA PRO A 18 7.13 7.37 0.41
C PRO A 18 6.72 5.97 -0.03
N VAL A 19 5.60 5.47 0.52
CA VAL A 19 4.96 4.23 0.05
C VAL A 19 4.12 4.55 -1.17
N THR A 20 4.40 3.90 -2.29
CA THR A 20 3.61 4.05 -3.52
C THR A 20 2.64 2.88 -3.68
N ILE A 21 1.36 3.18 -3.82
CA ILE A 21 0.30 2.21 -4.16
C ILE A 21 0.06 2.29 -5.67
N GLY A 22 0.45 1.24 -6.38
CA GLY A 22 0.03 1.03 -7.77
C GLY A 22 -1.43 0.61 -7.84
N THR A 23 -2.26 1.31 -8.62
CA THR A 23 -3.69 0.97 -8.80
C THR A 23 -4.11 1.09 -10.27
N ARG A 24 -5.20 0.43 -10.67
CA ARG A 24 -5.80 0.62 -12.00
C ARG A 24 -6.54 1.96 -12.05
N GLY A 25 -6.78 2.45 -13.26
CA GLY A 25 -7.45 3.75 -13.48
C GLY A 25 -8.98 3.74 -13.34
N SER A 26 -9.62 2.59 -13.07
CA SER A 26 -11.07 2.54 -12.92
C SER A 26 -11.52 3.25 -11.64
N ALA A 27 -12.72 3.84 -11.64
CA ALA A 27 -13.25 4.55 -10.47
C ALA A 27 -13.27 3.69 -9.20
N LEU A 28 -13.63 2.41 -9.34
CA LEU A 28 -13.62 1.46 -8.23
C LEU A 28 -12.20 1.22 -7.69
N ALA A 29 -11.21 1.02 -8.57
CA ALA A 29 -9.82 0.78 -8.16
C ALA A 29 -9.19 2.01 -7.48
N LEU A 30 -9.55 3.21 -7.94
CA LEU A 30 -9.14 4.47 -7.30
C LEU A 30 -9.77 4.61 -5.91
N ALA A 31 -11.07 4.35 -5.76
CA ALA A 31 -11.75 4.39 -4.47
C ALA A 31 -11.14 3.40 -3.46
N GLN A 32 -10.82 2.19 -3.91
CA GLN A 32 -10.13 1.19 -3.11
C GLN A 32 -8.73 1.65 -2.68
N ALA A 33 -7.96 2.24 -3.59
CA ALA A 33 -6.61 2.73 -3.30
C ALA A 33 -6.62 3.92 -2.33
N LEU A 34 -7.58 4.84 -2.47
CA LEU A 34 -7.78 5.96 -1.54
C LEU A 34 -8.15 5.46 -0.13
N TRP A 35 -9.06 4.50 -0.03
CA TRP A 35 -9.45 3.89 1.25
C TRP A 35 -8.28 3.21 1.98
N VAL A 36 -7.35 2.59 1.25
CA VAL A 36 -6.12 2.03 1.81
C VAL A 36 -5.17 3.14 2.25
N LYS A 37 -4.96 4.17 1.42
CA LYS A 37 -4.14 5.34 1.74
C LYS A 37 -4.59 5.98 3.06
N GLU A 38 -5.87 6.29 3.20
CA GLU A 38 -6.44 6.90 4.40
C GLU A 38 -6.18 6.07 5.67
N ARG A 39 -6.25 4.74 5.57
CA ARG A 39 -5.98 3.84 6.70
C ARG A 39 -4.51 3.81 7.09
N LEU A 40 -3.62 3.81 6.09
CA LEU A 40 -2.19 3.83 6.34
C LEU A 40 -1.77 5.14 7.00
N GLU A 41 -2.26 6.27 6.49
CA GLU A 41 -1.98 7.60 7.04
C GLU A 41 -2.64 7.83 8.41
N ALA A 42 -3.76 7.17 8.70
CA ALA A 42 -4.38 7.20 10.04
C ALA A 42 -3.59 6.39 11.08
N VAL A 43 -2.92 5.31 10.67
CA VAL A 43 -2.10 4.47 11.56
C VAL A 43 -0.72 5.11 11.80
N ASP A 44 -0.15 5.72 10.77
CA ASP A 44 1.13 6.42 10.84
C ASP A 44 1.00 7.79 10.15
N PRO A 45 0.76 8.88 10.91
CA PRO A 45 0.62 10.22 10.37
C PRO A 45 1.87 10.78 9.68
N GLU A 46 3.06 10.21 9.93
CA GLU A 46 4.31 10.61 9.27
C GLU A 46 4.56 9.83 7.97
N LEU A 47 3.78 8.78 7.71
CA LEU A 47 3.86 7.98 6.50
C LEU A 47 3.27 8.74 5.30
N ARG A 48 4.12 9.12 4.35
CA ARG A 48 3.68 9.62 3.06
C ARG A 48 3.26 8.48 2.14
N VAL A 49 1.99 8.45 1.74
CA VAL A 49 1.45 7.48 0.77
C VAL A 49 1.06 8.17 -0.53
N GLU A 50 1.54 7.63 -1.65
CA GLU A 50 1.26 8.14 -3.00
C GLU A 50 0.50 7.10 -3.83
N LEU A 51 -0.41 7.55 -4.70
CA LEU A 51 -1.11 6.69 -5.65
C LEU A 51 -0.49 6.83 -7.03
N GLN A 52 -0.20 5.70 -7.68
CA GLN A 52 0.26 5.67 -9.06
C GLN A 52 -0.67 4.81 -9.91
N VAL A 53 -1.29 5.41 -10.92
CA VAL A 53 -2.12 4.66 -11.87
C VAL A 53 -1.20 3.86 -12.80
N ILE A 54 -1.44 2.55 -12.87
CA ILE A 54 -0.78 1.63 -13.79
C ILE A 54 -1.78 1.12 -14.81
N LYS A 55 -1.32 0.91 -16.05
CA LYS A 55 -2.09 0.22 -17.07
C LYS A 55 -1.81 -1.27 -16.98
N THR A 56 -2.87 -2.06 -17.02
CA THR A 56 -2.77 -3.51 -17.10
C THR A 56 -3.26 -4.00 -18.46
N SER A 57 -2.84 -5.19 -18.89
CA SER A 57 -3.29 -5.78 -20.17
C SER A 57 -4.79 -6.09 -20.21
N GLY A 58 -5.47 -6.10 -19.05
CA GLY A 58 -6.91 -6.31 -18.94
C GLY A 58 -7.74 -5.03 -18.98
N ASP A 59 -7.13 -3.85 -19.01
CA ASP A 59 -7.84 -2.58 -19.17
C ASP A 59 -8.08 -2.37 -20.68
N ARG A 60 -9.24 -2.81 -21.17
CA ARG A 60 -9.74 -2.55 -22.54
C ARG A 60 -10.82 -1.49 -22.51
#